data_AF-A0A536PLI6-F1
#
_entry.id   AF-A0A536PLI6-F1
#
_cell.length_a   1.000
_cell.length_b   1.000
_cell.length_c   1.000
_cell.angle_alpha   90.00
_cell.angle_beta   90.00
_cell.angle_gamma   90.00
#
_symmetry.space_group_name_H-M   'P 1'
#
loop_
_entity.id
_entity.type
_entity.pdbx_description
1 polymer ?
#
loop_
_entity_poly.entity_id
_entity_poly.type
_entity_poly.pdbx_seq_one_letter_code
_entity_poly.pdbx_strand_id
1 'polypeptide(L)'
;MTVAREHAPAEFADFADRLLVAPSTPRPGPERHVVVSRDGTVTVDGQPLDESTWRQGRSGSGVLRRYFRALLSAYPAALARDELADLLWPESEGDKAVRNLYDATKDLRRVLVAMPGVQLRVTEQTYGLVLASSARVH
;
A
#
# COMPACT_ATOMS: atom_id res chain seq x y z
N MET A 1 -13.13 -50.22 -24.68
CA MET A 1 -13.45 -49.19 -25.68
C MET A 1 -12.41 -48.10 -25.54
N THR A 2 -11.32 -48.30 -26.27
CA THR A 2 -10.19 -47.39 -26.46
C THR A 2 -10.64 -46.31 -27.45
N VAL A 3 -10.14 -45.08 -27.32
CA VAL A 3 -9.82 -44.09 -28.38
C VAL A 3 -10.01 -42.69 -27.80
N ALA A 4 -8.89 -42.03 -27.48
CA ALA A 4 -8.62 -40.59 -27.65
C ALA A 4 -7.36 -40.21 -26.84
N ARG A 5 -6.21 -40.82 -27.14
CA ARG A 5 -4.92 -40.40 -26.56
C ARG A 5 -3.76 -40.26 -27.55
N GLU A 6 -4.00 -40.32 -28.86
CA GLU A 6 -2.89 -40.61 -29.79
C GLU A 6 -2.57 -39.61 -30.91
N HIS A 7 -3.18 -38.42 -30.99
CA HIS A 7 -2.73 -37.45 -32.00
C HIS A 7 -2.75 -36.01 -31.48
N ALA A 8 -1.71 -35.63 -30.75
CA ALA A 8 -1.24 -34.25 -30.71
C ALA A 8 -0.10 -34.11 -31.74
N PRO A 9 -0.17 -33.18 -32.71
CA PRO A 9 0.92 -32.92 -33.65
C PRO A 9 2.20 -32.49 -32.90
N ALA A 10 3.37 -32.96 -33.34
CA ALA A 10 4.67 -32.64 -32.74
C ALA A 10 4.94 -31.11 -32.67
N GLU A 11 4.25 -30.34 -33.50
CA GLU A 11 4.26 -28.89 -33.61
C GLU A 11 3.77 -28.16 -32.33
N PHE A 12 3.01 -28.85 -31.48
CA PHE A 12 2.48 -28.31 -30.22
C PHE A 12 3.26 -28.75 -28.98
N ALA A 13 4.27 -29.62 -29.12
CA ALA A 13 5.10 -30.06 -27.99
C ALA A 13 5.92 -28.89 -27.41
N ASP A 14 6.49 -28.04 -28.27
CA ASP A 14 7.23 -26.83 -27.86
C ASP A 14 6.32 -25.79 -27.16
N PHE A 15 5.03 -25.76 -27.52
CA PHE A 15 4.07 -24.87 -26.87
C PHE A 15 3.72 -25.36 -25.47
N ALA A 16 3.58 -26.68 -25.28
CA ALA A 16 3.33 -27.29 -23.98
C ALA A 16 4.53 -27.12 -23.03
N ASP A 17 5.76 -27.22 -23.53
CA ASP A 17 6.96 -26.99 -22.73
C ASP A 17 7.11 -25.52 -22.28
N ARG A 18 6.68 -24.56 -23.10
CA ARG A 18 6.63 -23.14 -22.71
C ARG A 18 5.57 -22.81 -21.65
N LEU A 19 4.49 -23.58 -21.59
CA LEU A 19 3.43 -23.43 -20.59
C LEU A 19 3.79 -24.01 -19.21
N LEU A 20 4.77 -24.92 -19.16
CA LEU A 20 5.29 -25.51 -17.93
C LEU A 20 6.45 -24.73 -17.31
N VAL A 21 6.90 -23.63 -17.93
CA VAL A 21 7.67 -22.61 -17.22
C VAL A 21 6.69 -21.96 -16.25
N ALA A 22 6.56 -22.58 -15.07
CA ALA A 22 5.91 -21.97 -13.93
C ALA A 22 6.41 -20.51 -13.87
N PRO A 23 5.51 -19.52 -13.75
CA PRO A 23 5.97 -18.15 -13.56
C PRO A 23 6.92 -18.20 -12.38
N SER A 24 8.21 -17.99 -12.65
CA SER A 24 9.24 -17.97 -11.62
C SER A 24 8.69 -17.08 -10.53
N THR A 25 8.29 -17.66 -9.40
CA THR A 25 7.83 -16.90 -8.25
C THR A 25 8.86 -15.80 -8.08
N PRO A 26 8.47 -14.51 -8.21
CA PRO A 26 9.44 -13.44 -8.19
C PRO A 26 10.25 -13.64 -6.92
N ARG A 27 11.55 -13.92 -7.10
CA ARG A 27 12.47 -14.13 -5.98
C ARG A 27 12.21 -12.96 -5.05
N PRO A 28 11.78 -13.17 -3.79
CA PRO A 28 11.55 -12.06 -2.90
C PRO A 28 12.86 -11.27 -2.87
N GLY A 29 12.79 -10.02 -3.32
CA GLY A 29 13.91 -9.11 -3.18
C GLY A 29 14.32 -9.03 -1.71
N PRO A 30 15.51 -8.50 -1.39
CA PRO A 30 15.89 -8.31 0.00
C PRO A 30 14.74 -7.63 0.76
N GLU A 31 14.32 -8.24 1.87
CA GLU A 31 13.23 -7.76 2.70
C GLU A 31 13.61 -6.36 3.20
N ARG A 32 13.06 -5.32 2.55
CA ARG A 32 13.37 -3.94 2.93
C ARG A 32 12.78 -3.66 4.31
N HIS A 33 13.62 -3.21 5.23
CA HIS A 33 13.21 -2.95 6.60
C HIS A 33 12.69 -1.53 6.73
N VAL A 34 11.45 -1.38 7.23
CA VAL A 34 10.83 -0.07 7.45
C VAL A 34 10.72 0.20 8.94
N VAL A 35 11.23 1.34 9.37
CA VAL A 35 11.05 1.85 10.74
C VAL A 35 10.26 3.15 10.66
N VAL A 36 9.16 3.19 11.39
CA VAL A 36 8.29 4.36 11.52
C VAL A 36 8.40 4.87 12.95
N SER A 37 8.97 6.05 13.13
CA SER A 37 9.02 6.72 14.43
C SER A 37 7.66 7.33 14.76
N ARG A 38 7.30 7.39 16.05
CA ARG A 38 6.02 7.97 16.51
C ARG A 38 5.72 9.40 16.04
N ASP A 39 6.75 10.18 15.72
CA ASP A 39 6.64 11.53 15.14
C ASP A 39 6.33 11.55 13.62
N GLY A 40 6.18 10.37 13.00
CA GLY A 40 5.96 10.18 11.58
C GLY A 40 7.23 10.19 10.72
N THR A 41 8.43 10.18 11.32
CA THR A 41 9.68 9.98 10.58
C THR A 41 9.77 8.54 10.10
N VAL A 42 10.08 8.34 8.82
CA VAL A 42 10.16 7.01 8.21
C VAL A 42 11.57 6.78 7.67
N THR A 43 12.15 5.63 8.00
CA THR A 43 13.38 5.15 7.37
C THR A 43 13.15 3.81 6.68
N VAL A 44 13.68 3.66 5.48
CA VAL A 44 13.68 2.42 4.69
C VAL A 44 15.12 1.97 4.52
N ASP A 45 15.45 0.76 4.97
CA ASP A 45 16.83 0.24 5.00
C ASP A 45 17.82 1.20 5.70
N GLY A 46 17.35 1.86 6.76
CA GLY A 46 18.11 2.84 7.55
C GLY A 46 18.27 4.22 6.90
N GLN A 47 17.77 4.42 5.67
CA GLN A 47 17.79 5.72 4.99
C GLN A 47 16.47 6.46 5.20
N PRO A 48 16.48 7.78 5.50
CA PRO A 48 15.25 8.56 5.56
C PRO A 48 14.46 8.47 4.26
N LEU A 49 13.14 8.35 4.37
CA LEU A 49 12.28 8.39 3.20
C LEU A 49 12.37 9.76 2.52
N ASP A 50 12.66 9.76 1.22
CA ASP A 50 12.82 10.98 0.43
C ASP A 50 11.54 11.84 0.46
N GLU A 51 11.72 13.13 0.67
CA GLU A 51 10.67 14.16 0.62
C GLU A 51 9.94 14.16 -0.73
N SER A 52 10.64 13.83 -1.82
CA SER A 52 10.02 13.72 -3.15
C SER A 52 8.88 12.69 -3.18
N THR A 53 8.98 11.62 -2.36
CA THR A 53 7.94 10.58 -2.22
C THR A 53 6.62 11.17 -1.74
N TRP A 54 6.65 12.08 -0.76
CA TRP A 54 5.46 12.71 -0.21
C TRP A 54 4.80 13.69 -1.18
N ARG A 55 5.52 14.14 -2.21
CA ARG A 55 5.05 15.10 -3.22
C ARG A 55 4.45 14.44 -4.46
N GLN A 56 4.42 13.11 -4.53
CA GLN A 56 3.91 12.37 -5.69
C GLN A 56 2.39 12.52 -5.89
N GLY A 57 1.64 12.85 -4.84
CA GLY A 57 0.19 13.01 -4.87
C GLY A 57 -0.29 14.43 -5.18
N ARG A 58 -1.56 14.56 -5.59
CA ARG A 58 -2.21 15.86 -5.81
C ARG A 58 -2.71 16.52 -4.53
N SER A 59 -2.88 15.73 -3.46
CA SER A 59 -3.41 16.18 -2.18
C SER A 59 -2.45 17.08 -1.36
N GLY A 60 -1.19 17.20 -1.80
CA GLY A 60 -0.16 17.98 -1.14
C GLY A 60 0.56 17.20 -0.03
N SER A 61 1.88 17.34 0.05
CA SER A 61 2.72 16.56 0.99
C SER A 61 2.37 16.79 2.46
N GLY A 62 1.99 18.02 2.83
CA GLY A 62 1.57 18.35 4.19
C GLY A 62 0.33 17.58 4.65
N VAL A 63 -0.68 17.45 3.77
CA VAL A 63 -1.89 16.68 4.07
C VAL A 63 -1.58 15.20 4.19
N LEU A 64 -0.78 14.64 3.27
CA LEU A 64 -0.42 13.22 3.31
C LEU A 64 0.40 12.86 4.56
N ARG A 65 1.31 13.75 4.98
CA ARG A 65 2.07 13.60 6.25
C ARG A 65 1.15 13.65 7.47
N ARG A 66 0.20 14.60 7.53
CA ARG A 66 -0.79 14.67 8.62
C ARG A 66 -1.70 13.44 8.65
N TYR A 67 -2.16 12.99 7.50
CA TYR A 67 -2.95 11.77 7.35
C TYR A 67 -2.18 10.56 7.88
N PHE A 68 -0.95 10.34 7.40
CA PHE A 68 -0.13 9.25 7.89
C PHE A 68 0.09 9.30 9.42
N ARG A 69 0.38 10.49 9.97
CA ARG A 69 0.54 10.69 11.42
C ARG A 69 -0.74 10.42 12.22
N ALA A 70 -1.90 10.81 11.71
CA ALA A 70 -3.17 10.54 12.36
C ALA A 70 -3.38 9.02 12.49
N LEU A 71 -3.15 8.27 11.41
CA LEU A 71 -3.26 6.81 11.44
C LEU A 71 -2.19 6.16 12.33
N LEU A 72 -0.97 6.69 12.33
CA LEU A 72 0.11 6.20 13.19
C LEU A 72 -0.18 6.41 14.68
N SER A 73 -0.84 7.52 15.01
CA SER A 73 -1.26 7.84 16.38
C SER A 73 -2.37 6.91 16.85
N ALA A 74 -3.26 6.50 15.95
CA ALA A 74 -4.32 5.54 16.23
C ALA A 74 -3.85 4.08 16.25
N TYR A 75 -2.72 3.76 15.60
CA TYR A 75 -2.23 2.38 15.48
C TYR A 75 -2.01 1.70 16.85
N PRO A 76 -2.52 0.46 17.07
CA PRO A 76 -3.05 -0.50 16.07
C PRO A 76 -4.56 -0.39 15.75
N ALA A 77 -5.25 0.60 16.28
CA ALA A 77 -6.66 0.85 15.98
C ALA A 77 -6.85 1.52 14.60
N ALA A 78 -8.10 1.84 14.29
CA ALA A 78 -8.51 2.56 13.08
C ALA A 78 -9.35 3.79 13.46
N LEU A 79 -9.34 4.80 12.60
CA LEU A 79 -10.14 6.03 12.73
C LEU A 79 -11.39 5.92 11.86
N ALA A 80 -12.50 6.50 12.32
CA ALA A 80 -13.71 6.62 11.52
C ALA A 80 -13.50 7.61 10.36
N ARG A 81 -14.24 7.44 9.26
CA ARG A 81 -14.15 8.32 8.07
C ARG A 81 -14.37 9.78 8.43
N ASP A 82 -15.44 10.07 9.16
CA ASP A 82 -15.84 11.43 9.46
C ASP A 82 -14.85 12.08 10.44
N GLU A 83 -14.44 11.34 11.48
CA GLU A 83 -13.37 11.75 12.40
C GLU A 83 -12.06 12.11 11.65
N LEU A 84 -11.65 11.25 10.72
CA LEU A 84 -10.44 11.48 9.94
C LEU A 84 -10.59 12.64 8.95
N ALA A 85 -11.77 12.82 8.35
CA ALA A 85 -12.05 13.94 7.46
C ALA A 85 -11.98 15.27 8.22
N ASP A 86 -12.61 15.34 9.40
CA ASP A 86 -12.60 16.52 10.27
C ASP A 86 -11.19 16.85 10.77
N LEU A 87 -10.39 15.84 11.13
CA LEU A 87 -8.99 16.02 11.53
C LEU A 87 -8.12 16.62 10.41
N LEU A 88 -8.37 16.25 9.15
CA LEU A 88 -7.53 16.66 8.02
C LEU A 88 -7.96 17.98 7.39
N TRP A 89 -9.26 18.28 7.43
CA TRP A 89 -9.87 19.47 6.86
C TRP A 89 -10.93 20.08 7.80
N PRO A 90 -10.54 20.58 8.98
CA PRO A 90 -11.49 21.05 9.99
C PRO A 90 -12.37 22.22 9.51
N GLU A 91 -11.87 23.01 8.55
CA GLU A 91 -12.57 24.18 7.99
C GLU A 91 -13.37 23.86 6.71
N SER A 92 -13.43 22.60 6.28
CA SER A 92 -14.18 22.21 5.06
C SER A 92 -15.58 21.73 5.38
N GLU A 93 -16.52 21.97 4.46
CA GLU A 93 -17.83 21.32 4.49
C GLU A 93 -17.67 19.79 4.46
N GLY A 94 -18.48 19.06 5.23
CA GLY A 94 -18.32 17.61 5.44
C GLY A 94 -18.23 16.80 4.14
N ASP A 95 -19.12 17.04 3.18
CA ASP A 95 -19.11 16.33 1.89
C ASP A 95 -17.83 16.60 1.07
N LYS A 96 -17.30 17.81 1.17
CA LYS A 96 -16.04 18.20 0.52
C LYS A 96 -14.85 17.55 1.23
N ALA A 97 -14.84 17.52 2.56
CA ALA A 97 -13.80 16.87 3.35
C ALA A 97 -13.74 15.36 3.06
N VAL A 98 -14.90 14.70 3.01
CA VAL A 98 -15.00 13.27 2.66
C VAL A 98 -14.54 13.00 1.23
N ARG A 99 -14.91 13.85 0.26
CA ARG A 99 -14.41 13.73 -1.12
C ARG A 99 -12.89 13.85 -1.17
N ASN A 100 -12.32 14.85 -0.49
CA ASN A 100 -10.87 15.04 -0.41
C ASN A 100 -10.19 13.84 0.28
N LEU A 101 -10.83 13.25 1.30
CA LEU A 101 -10.32 12.05 1.97
C LEU A 101 -10.19 10.88 1.00
N TYR A 102 -11.13 10.67 0.09
CA TYR A 102 -11.03 9.60 -0.91
C TYR A 102 -9.87 9.80 -1.89
N ASP A 103 -9.61 11.03 -2.32
CA ASP A 103 -8.48 11.32 -3.21
C ASP A 103 -7.14 11.26 -2.47
N ALA A 104 -7.07 11.80 -1.25
CA ALA A 104 -5.91 11.66 -0.38
C ALA A 104 -5.60 10.20 -0.02
N THR A 105 -6.63 9.35 0.09
CA THR A 105 -6.46 7.90 0.31
C THR A 105 -5.76 7.23 -0.87
N LYS A 106 -6.10 7.61 -2.12
CA LYS A 106 -5.40 7.09 -3.32
C LYS A 106 -3.95 7.57 -3.36
N ASP A 107 -3.73 8.84 -3.04
CA ASP A 107 -2.38 9.43 -3.03
C ASP A 107 -1.51 8.83 -1.92
N LEU A 108 -2.06 8.65 -0.71
CA LEU A 108 -1.34 8.00 0.40
C LEU A 108 -0.96 6.57 0.05
N ARG A 109 -1.84 5.80 -0.61
CA ARG A 109 -1.48 4.45 -1.09
C ARG A 109 -0.28 4.46 -2.03
N ARG A 110 -0.11 5.49 -2.87
CA ARG A 110 1.07 5.62 -3.74
C ARG A 110 2.34 5.90 -2.94
N VAL A 111 2.27 6.76 -1.93
CA VAL A 111 3.39 7.01 -1.00
C VAL A 111 3.81 5.72 -0.30
N LEU A 112 2.84 4.92 0.16
CA LEU A 112 3.11 3.67 0.88
C LEU A 112 3.76 2.59 0.01
N VAL A 113 3.73 2.68 -1.33
CA VAL A 113 4.50 1.77 -2.20
C VAL A 113 6.00 1.86 -1.92
N ALA A 114 6.49 3.04 -1.51
CA ALA A 114 7.89 3.23 -1.12
C ALA A 114 8.21 2.74 0.31
N MET A 115 7.21 2.26 1.06
CA MET A 115 7.34 1.76 2.44
C MET A 115 6.90 0.29 2.52
N PRO A 116 7.72 -0.67 2.06
CA PRO A 116 7.36 -2.09 2.08
C PRO A 116 6.93 -2.58 3.46
N GLY A 117 5.79 -3.24 3.53
CA GLY A 117 5.23 -3.73 4.79
C GLY A 117 4.39 -2.71 5.56
N VAL A 118 4.23 -1.47 5.10
CA VAL A 118 3.26 -0.52 5.65
C VAL A 118 2.09 -0.37 4.68
N GLN A 119 0.88 -0.68 5.13
CA GLN A 119 -0.32 -0.64 4.29
C GLN A 119 -1.44 0.18 4.94
N LEU A 120 -2.22 0.83 4.08
CA LEU A 120 -3.47 1.49 4.47
C LEU A 120 -4.64 0.51 4.33
N ARG A 121 -5.22 0.11 5.45
CA ARG A 121 -6.48 -0.65 5.49
C ARG A 121 -7.66 0.32 5.53
N VAL A 122 -8.63 0.08 4.65
CA VAL A 122 -9.92 0.77 4.65
C VAL A 122 -11.02 -0.28 4.69
N THR A 123 -11.82 -0.30 5.75
CA THR A 123 -12.88 -1.30 5.98
C THR A 123 -14.07 -0.63 6.64
N GLU A 124 -15.28 -0.78 6.10
CA GLU A 124 -16.51 -0.24 6.69
C GLU A 124 -16.39 1.25 7.10
N GLN A 125 -15.79 2.07 6.23
CA GLN A 125 -15.55 3.50 6.48
C GLN A 125 -14.60 3.78 7.66
N THR A 126 -13.76 2.83 8.05
CA THR A 126 -12.65 3.04 8.99
C THR A 126 -11.31 2.93 8.28
N TYR A 127 -10.32 3.69 8.77
CA TYR A 127 -9.00 3.83 8.16
C TYR A 127 -7.93 3.51 9.20
N GLY A 128 -7.01 2.60 8.89
CA GLY A 128 -5.94 2.21 9.80
C GLY A 128 -4.68 1.77 9.08
N LEU A 129 -3.57 1.67 9.82
CA LEU A 129 -2.33 1.09 9.32
C LEU A 129 -2.28 -0.40 9.64
N VAL A 130 -1.75 -1.16 8.69
CA VAL A 130 -1.35 -2.56 8.87
C VAL A 130 0.15 -2.64 8.61
N LEU A 131 0.88 -3.24 9.55
CA LEU A 131 2.31 -3.46 9.44
C LEU A 131 2.60 -4.96 9.26
N ALA A 132 3.38 -5.31 8.25
CA ALA A 132 3.98 -6.63 8.10
C ALA A 132 5.17 -6.80 9.06
N SER A 133 5.71 -8.01 9.19
CA SER A 133 6.90 -8.29 10.00
C SER A 133 8.13 -7.47 9.60
N SER A 134 8.22 -7.05 8.33
CA SER A 134 9.30 -6.22 7.80
C SER A 134 9.23 -4.75 8.23
N ALA A 135 8.11 -4.32 8.82
CA ALA A 135 7.86 -2.96 9.24
C ALA A 135 7.56 -2.88 10.75
N ARG A 136 8.14 -1.90 11.43
CA ARG A 136 7.86 -1.67 12.86
C ARG A 136 7.69 -0.20 13.20
N VAL A 137 6.88 0.05 14.21
CA VAL A 137 6.79 1.36 14.86
C VAL A 137 7.77 1.39 16.02
N HIS A 138 8.58 2.44 16.10
CA HIS A 138 9.55 2.67 17.18
C HIS A 138 9.22 3.97 17.93
#